data_AF-A0A5E5Q7D9-F1
#
_entry.id   AF-A0A5E5Q7D9-F1
#
_cell.length_a   1.000
_cell.length_b   1.000
_cell.length_c   1.000
_cell.angle_alpha   90.00
_cell.angle_beta   90.00
_cell.angle_gamma   90.00
#
_symmetry.space_group_name_H-M   'P 1'
#
loop_
_entity.id
_entity.type
_entity.pdbx_description
1 polymer ?
#
loop_
_entity_poly.entity_id
_entity_poly.type
_entity_poly.pdbx_seq_one_letter_code
_entity_poly.pdbx_strand_id
1 'polypeptide(L)'
;NILEHHKRFTDKTLNHIVYIDKELWDSPDDALKQKILSDAEKNKNKVIVVYDSATGEKNVIRQPSNSQSLDFETVEVISRDNIIPSADLKNKYLDFSKQHGWKESSNSVFRVNTAEGYEALNLKSNGKNKYNIILSIGEDKVTKDAANALFEKHPDTSIIATLDEQGKLVFPKGKAFTPDSSVRINIVGHPEVLEQVGATKLADYTDQLARHYKIDSIDTQAYLNRAALVGCNNERLSQSYAKQLYTRKYLRNTSVTGRLGDIQVNEDGSKTMNDKDQKIIHRWNYELEKSTWTTQSSKNIGKVLDHLKLGLDDETTPDSLTHKDIGVPIGRGSMKTAYILKDHPDLLFLQLDERLEDPSSFRTLKNEIEWINKFREMGIKTPKYFKTISMFGKDNQEHHGILVERIHSSVLVKPGRLSILKGRTTAKTLSDIQNLLQKFDQYPNLGIGDFQVLLGRDGQLYVIDPLNIHAPSSEVLPYHSQVDRKKNIKNLQEWRDTSLNTLKEFNQNKGMHAIFVSKEMLDCDPEFEESLLEKAQKQQDLVVMSY
;
A
#
# COMPACT_ATOMS: atom_id res chain seq x y z
N ASN A 1 36.89 1.54 2.10
CA ASN A 1 35.65 2.33 2.22
C ASN A 1 34.66 1.89 1.14
N ILE A 2 34.04 0.72 1.32
CA ILE A 2 33.20 0.05 0.29
C ILE A 2 31.96 0.90 -0.08
N LEU A 3 31.50 1.74 0.84
CA LEU A 3 30.40 2.69 0.58
C LEU A 3 30.79 3.91 -0.22
N GLU A 4 31.96 4.50 -0.01
CA GLU A 4 32.47 5.54 -0.93
C GLU A 4 32.66 4.94 -2.32
N HIS A 5 33.21 3.73 -2.38
CA HIS A 5 33.36 2.97 -3.61
C HIS A 5 32.00 2.80 -4.32
N HIS A 6 30.93 2.43 -3.61
CA HIS A 6 29.60 2.20 -4.19
C HIS A 6 28.81 3.48 -4.49
N LYS A 7 28.89 4.49 -3.61
CA LYS A 7 28.24 5.79 -3.81
C LYS A 7 28.69 6.43 -5.11
N ARG A 8 29.97 6.31 -5.45
CA ARG A 8 30.52 6.86 -6.69
C ARG A 8 29.88 6.30 -7.95
N PHE A 9 29.40 5.05 -7.95
CA PHE A 9 28.67 4.50 -9.12
C PHE A 9 27.23 4.98 -9.22
N THR A 10 26.64 5.43 -8.11
CA THR A 10 25.25 5.95 -8.08
C THR A 10 25.18 7.48 -8.11
N ASP A 11 26.33 8.16 -8.02
CA ASP A 11 26.42 9.61 -8.00
C ASP A 11 26.26 10.17 -9.41
N LYS A 12 25.11 10.80 -9.65
CA LYS A 12 24.73 11.33 -10.96
C LYS A 12 25.60 12.50 -11.44
N THR A 13 26.45 13.05 -10.59
CA THR A 13 27.35 14.16 -10.95
C THR A 13 28.69 13.69 -11.49
N LEU A 14 29.05 12.42 -11.30
CA LEU A 14 30.32 11.85 -11.74
C LEU A 14 30.24 11.32 -13.17
N ASN A 15 31.38 11.22 -13.86
CA ASN A 15 31.43 10.63 -15.20
C ASN A 15 31.59 9.11 -15.09
N HIS A 16 30.83 8.36 -15.88
CA HIS A 16 30.80 6.89 -15.79
C HIS A 16 31.08 6.21 -17.14
N ILE A 17 31.80 5.10 -17.11
CA ILE A 17 31.89 4.15 -18.23
C ILE A 17 31.16 2.88 -17.80
N VAL A 18 30.18 2.46 -18.59
CA VAL A 18 29.41 1.22 -18.36
C VAL A 18 29.64 0.27 -19.53
N TYR A 19 30.16 -0.91 -19.23
CA TYR A 19 30.25 -2.05 -20.13
C TYR A 19 29.12 -3.02 -19.82
N ILE A 20 28.36 -3.47 -20.80
CA ILE A 20 27.25 -4.43 -20.62
C ILE A 20 27.34 -5.56 -21.63
N ASP A 21 27.10 -6.79 -21.16
CA ASP A 21 27.13 -7.98 -22.02
C ASP A 21 26.05 -7.90 -23.10
N LYS A 22 26.39 -8.31 -24.31
CA LYS A 22 25.54 -8.23 -25.50
C LYS A 22 24.24 -9.01 -25.34
N GLU A 23 24.26 -10.19 -24.73
CA GLU A 23 23.01 -10.95 -24.52
C GLU A 23 22.08 -10.28 -23.50
N LEU A 24 22.63 -9.55 -22.53
CA LEU A 24 21.82 -8.71 -21.62
C LEU A 24 21.27 -7.47 -22.33
N TRP A 25 22.05 -6.89 -23.23
CA TRP A 25 21.66 -5.70 -24.00
C TRP A 25 20.60 -5.99 -25.07
N ASP A 26 20.70 -7.16 -25.70
CA ASP A 26 19.80 -7.66 -26.73
C ASP A 26 18.68 -8.55 -26.15
N SER A 27 18.58 -8.63 -24.82
CA SER A 27 17.51 -9.35 -24.12
C SER A 27 16.13 -8.84 -24.55
N PRO A 28 15.13 -9.72 -24.73
CA PRO A 28 13.76 -9.31 -25.04
C PRO A 28 13.10 -8.51 -23.91
N ASP A 29 13.63 -8.60 -22.69
CA ASP A 29 13.27 -7.69 -21.59
C ASP A 29 14.09 -6.40 -21.67
N ASP A 30 13.48 -5.37 -22.27
CA ASP A 30 14.11 -4.06 -22.47
C ASP A 30 14.22 -3.22 -21.18
N ALA A 31 13.72 -3.67 -20.01
CA ALA A 31 13.66 -2.85 -18.80
C ALA A 31 15.04 -2.34 -18.33
N LEU A 32 16.04 -3.23 -18.29
CA LEU A 32 17.41 -2.88 -17.90
C LEU A 32 18.05 -1.89 -18.89
N LYS A 33 17.86 -2.15 -20.19
CA LYS A 33 18.35 -1.32 -21.29
C LYS A 33 17.76 0.08 -21.26
N GLN A 34 16.44 0.19 -21.11
CA GLN A 34 15.73 1.47 -21.01
C GLN A 34 16.20 2.27 -19.79
N LYS A 35 16.42 1.61 -18.66
CA LYS A 35 16.94 2.24 -17.44
C LYS A 35 18.34 2.80 -17.63
N ILE A 36 19.27 2.02 -18.20
CA ILE A 36 20.65 2.46 -18.48
C ILE A 36 20.64 3.64 -19.47
N LEU A 37 19.82 3.58 -20.52
CA LEU A 37 19.69 4.66 -21.51
C LEU A 37 19.09 5.94 -20.90
N SER A 38 18.01 5.83 -20.13
CA SER A 38 17.37 6.97 -19.46
C SER A 38 18.33 7.70 -18.50
N ASP A 39 19.09 6.94 -17.72
CA ASP A 39 20.11 7.48 -16.82
C ASP A 39 21.23 8.23 -17.57
N ALA A 40 21.60 7.75 -18.76
CA ALA A 40 22.62 8.37 -19.60
C ALA A 40 22.09 9.59 -20.40
N GLU A 41 20.79 9.61 -20.71
CA GLU A 41 20.11 10.75 -21.33
C GLU A 41 19.99 11.94 -20.39
N LYS A 42 19.60 11.68 -19.15
CA LYS A 42 19.35 12.74 -18.18
C LYS A 42 20.60 13.53 -17.82
N ASN A 43 21.74 12.84 -17.69
CA ASN A 43 22.94 13.42 -17.07
C ASN A 43 24.08 13.71 -18.07
N LYS A 44 24.00 13.20 -19.31
CA LYS A 44 24.99 13.41 -20.40
C LYS A 44 26.46 13.14 -20.01
N ASN A 45 26.70 12.27 -19.05
CA ASN A 45 28.01 11.99 -18.44
C ASN A 45 28.38 10.50 -18.45
N LYS A 46 27.64 9.67 -19.20
CA LYS A 46 27.84 8.22 -19.26
C LYS A 46 28.23 7.75 -20.67
N VAL A 47 29.28 6.95 -20.74
CA VAL A 47 29.62 6.14 -21.90
C VAL A 47 29.02 4.75 -21.70
N ILE A 48 28.38 4.20 -22.74
CA ILE A 48 27.81 2.85 -22.74
C ILE A 48 28.47 2.06 -23.87
N VAL A 49 29.09 0.95 -23.49
CA VAL A 49 29.74 0.01 -24.39
C VAL A 49 29.08 -1.35 -24.24
N VAL A 50 28.64 -1.93 -25.35
CA VAL A 50 28.16 -3.31 -25.39
C VAL A 50 29.32 -4.20 -25.74
N TYR A 51 29.56 -5.26 -24.97
CA TYR A 51 30.61 -6.23 -25.25
C TYR A 51 30.04 -7.62 -25.47
N ASP A 52 30.61 -8.34 -26.44
CA ASP A 52 30.30 -9.74 -26.69
C ASP A 52 31.28 -10.61 -25.90
N SER A 53 30.79 -11.34 -24.91
CA SER A 53 31.62 -12.21 -24.07
C SER A 53 32.22 -13.39 -24.84
N ALA A 54 31.62 -13.83 -25.94
CA ALA A 54 32.10 -14.94 -26.74
C ALA A 54 33.21 -14.51 -27.71
N THR A 55 33.07 -13.35 -28.34
CA THR A 55 34.04 -12.86 -29.36
C THR A 55 35.05 -11.86 -28.81
N GLY A 56 34.77 -11.24 -27.67
CA GLY A 56 35.56 -10.15 -27.08
C GLY A 56 35.35 -8.78 -27.75
N GLU A 57 34.50 -8.71 -28.77
CA GLU A 57 34.14 -7.50 -29.51
C GLU A 57 33.46 -6.48 -28.58
N LYS A 58 33.72 -5.19 -28.81
CA LYS A 58 33.18 -4.08 -28.01
C LYS A 58 32.69 -2.99 -28.94
N ASN A 59 31.42 -2.60 -28.78
CA ASN A 59 30.75 -1.61 -29.59
C ASN A 59 30.24 -0.47 -28.72
N VAL A 60 30.66 0.77 -29.04
CA VAL A 60 30.21 1.96 -28.33
C VAL A 60 28.81 2.32 -28.79
N ILE A 61 27.83 2.22 -27.90
CA ILE A 61 26.43 2.53 -28.21
C ILE A 61 26.13 4.00 -27.93
N ARG A 62 26.75 4.55 -26.91
CA ARG A 62 26.53 5.93 -26.48
C ARG A 62 27.79 6.52 -25.87
N GLN A 63 28.08 7.76 -26.21
CA GLN A 63 29.10 8.56 -25.54
C GLN A 63 28.69 10.04 -25.51
N PRO A 64 29.11 10.82 -24.49
CA PRO A 64 29.01 12.27 -24.51
C PRO A 64 29.79 12.88 -25.69
N SER A 65 29.30 13.99 -26.24
CA SER A 65 29.96 14.70 -27.36
C SER A 65 31.34 15.25 -26.99
N ASN A 66 31.56 15.53 -25.71
CA ASN A 66 32.83 15.98 -25.14
C ASN A 66 33.56 14.88 -24.34
N SER A 67 33.29 13.60 -24.64
CA SER A 67 33.84 12.46 -23.88
C SER A 67 35.36 12.45 -23.74
N GLN A 68 36.10 12.95 -24.74
CA GLN A 68 37.57 13.05 -24.72
C GLN A 68 38.10 14.09 -23.72
N SER A 69 37.27 15.03 -23.26
CA SER A 69 37.63 16.03 -22.24
C SER A 69 37.11 15.68 -20.84
N LEU A 70 36.48 14.51 -20.66
CA LEU A 70 35.95 14.07 -19.37
C LEU A 70 36.96 13.16 -18.67
N ASP A 71 37.10 13.37 -17.36
CA ASP A 71 37.75 12.42 -16.47
C ASP A 71 36.68 11.47 -15.90
N PHE A 72 36.77 10.19 -16.25
CA PHE A 72 35.83 9.16 -15.83
C PHE A 72 36.18 8.65 -14.43
N GLU A 73 35.21 8.79 -13.52
CA GLU A 73 35.38 8.51 -12.10
C GLU A 73 35.04 7.07 -11.75
N THR A 74 34.28 6.40 -12.62
CA THR A 74 33.89 5.01 -12.43
C THR A 74 33.86 4.23 -13.73
N VAL A 75 34.20 2.94 -13.62
CA VAL A 75 34.10 1.96 -14.69
C VAL A 75 33.35 0.75 -14.14
N GLU A 76 32.19 0.46 -14.71
CA GLU A 76 31.33 -0.65 -14.30
C GLU A 76 31.17 -1.64 -15.45
N VAL A 77 31.35 -2.93 -15.15
CA VAL A 77 31.09 -4.04 -16.08
C VAL A 77 29.89 -4.84 -15.59
N ILE A 78 28.86 -4.98 -16.42
CA ILE A 78 27.64 -5.76 -16.17
C ILE A 78 27.73 -7.04 -16.99
N SER A 79 27.82 -8.19 -16.33
CA SER A 79 27.91 -9.52 -16.95
C SER A 79 26.69 -10.38 -16.64
N ARG A 80 26.51 -11.46 -17.41
CA ARG A 80 25.56 -12.52 -17.06
C ARG A 80 26.02 -13.28 -15.80
N ASP A 81 25.07 -13.86 -15.07
CA ASP A 81 25.33 -14.53 -13.78
C ASP A 81 26.25 -15.75 -13.89
N ASN A 82 26.39 -16.33 -15.09
CA ASN A 82 27.24 -17.49 -15.38
C ASN A 82 28.65 -17.13 -15.88
N ILE A 83 28.97 -15.84 -16.04
CA ILE A 83 30.28 -15.40 -16.51
C ILE A 83 31.15 -15.07 -15.29
N ILE A 84 32.15 -15.92 -15.03
CA ILE A 84 33.14 -15.69 -13.98
C ILE A 84 34.21 -14.71 -14.51
N PRO A 85 34.41 -13.54 -13.87
CA PRO A 85 35.42 -12.58 -14.28
C PRO A 85 36.84 -13.18 -14.24
N SER A 86 37.58 -13.11 -15.35
CA SER A 86 39.01 -13.48 -15.36
C SER A 86 39.85 -12.47 -14.56
N ALA A 87 40.99 -12.89 -13.99
CA ALA A 87 41.88 -11.99 -13.24
C ALA A 87 42.34 -10.75 -14.05
N ASP A 88 42.48 -10.86 -15.38
CA ASP A 88 42.91 -9.79 -16.27
C ASP A 88 41.76 -8.93 -16.85
N LEU A 89 40.53 -9.15 -16.38
CA LEU A 89 39.35 -8.53 -16.98
C LEU A 89 39.39 -7.00 -16.90
N LYS A 90 39.87 -6.45 -15.78
CA LYS A 90 40.03 -5.01 -15.58
C LYS A 90 40.91 -4.39 -16.67
N ASN A 91 42.09 -4.94 -16.91
CA ASN A 91 43.04 -4.41 -17.90
C ASN A 91 42.43 -4.39 -19.30
N LYS A 92 41.72 -5.44 -19.70
CA LYS A 92 41.06 -5.53 -21.01
C LYS A 92 40.04 -4.41 -21.26
N TYR A 93 39.25 -4.04 -20.26
CA TYR A 93 38.26 -2.96 -20.41
C TYR A 93 38.92 -1.58 -20.31
N LEU A 94 39.92 -1.41 -19.46
CA LEU A 94 40.64 -0.14 -19.37
C LEU A 94 41.47 0.15 -20.62
N ASP A 95 42.06 -0.86 -21.25
CA ASP A 95 42.82 -0.67 -22.49
C ASP A 95 41.92 -0.27 -23.66
N PHE A 96 40.70 -0.80 -23.73
CA PHE A 96 39.68 -0.32 -24.67
C PHE A 96 39.32 1.16 -24.42
N SER A 97 39.08 1.55 -23.16
CA SER A 97 38.83 2.96 -22.80
C SER A 97 39.97 3.88 -23.27
N LYS A 98 41.22 3.46 -23.06
CA LYS A 98 42.42 4.24 -23.48
C LYS A 98 42.53 4.37 -25.00
N GLN A 99 42.22 3.32 -25.76
CA GLN A 99 42.22 3.37 -27.23
C GLN A 99 41.22 4.39 -27.78
N HIS A 100 40.12 4.63 -27.06
CA HIS A 100 39.11 5.64 -27.39
C HIS A 100 39.40 7.04 -26.80
N GLY A 101 40.53 7.21 -26.10
CA GLY A 101 40.93 8.49 -25.52
C GLY A 101 40.10 8.91 -24.29
N TRP A 102 39.41 7.98 -23.63
CA TRP A 102 38.68 8.25 -22.40
C TRP A 102 39.63 8.21 -21.22
N LYS A 103 39.81 9.36 -20.56
CA LYS A 103 40.73 9.49 -19.43
C LYS A 103 40.06 9.04 -18.15
N GLU A 104 40.69 8.13 -17.43
CA GLU A 104 40.28 7.77 -16.07
C GLU A 104 40.81 8.82 -15.08
N SER A 105 39.98 9.19 -14.10
CA SER A 105 40.45 10.02 -13.00
C SER A 105 41.51 9.26 -12.19
N SER A 106 42.41 9.97 -11.52
CA SER A 106 43.43 9.35 -10.65
C SER A 106 42.83 8.54 -9.49
N ASN A 107 41.55 8.75 -9.20
CA ASN A 107 40.80 8.05 -8.18
C ASN A 107 39.77 7.09 -8.79
N SER A 108 39.85 6.73 -10.08
CA SER A 108 38.81 5.95 -10.75
C SER A 108 38.50 4.64 -10.01
N VAL A 109 37.22 4.28 -9.98
CA VAL A 109 36.76 3.07 -9.30
C VAL A 109 36.25 2.07 -10.32
N PHE A 110 36.74 0.83 -10.23
CA PHE A 110 36.36 -0.25 -11.13
C PHE A 110 35.50 -1.27 -10.38
N ARG A 111 34.36 -1.68 -10.95
CA ARG A 111 33.57 -2.81 -10.43
C ARG A 111 33.04 -3.71 -11.54
N VAL A 112 32.81 -4.96 -11.18
CA VAL A 112 32.11 -5.95 -12.01
C VAL A 112 30.88 -6.40 -11.25
N ASN A 113 29.74 -6.40 -11.91
CA ASN A 113 28.44 -6.77 -11.37
C ASN A 113 27.73 -7.73 -12.32
N THR A 114 26.85 -8.57 -11.77
CA THR A 114 25.86 -9.25 -12.60
C THR A 114 24.66 -8.33 -12.88
N ALA A 115 23.75 -8.72 -13.78
CA ALA A 115 22.49 -7.98 -13.98
C ALA A 115 21.69 -7.87 -12.66
N GLU A 116 21.58 -8.97 -11.91
CA GLU A 116 20.93 -8.98 -10.60
C GLU A 116 21.69 -8.11 -9.57
N GLY A 117 23.03 -8.15 -9.59
CA GLY A 117 23.88 -7.30 -8.74
C GLY A 117 23.76 -5.80 -9.06
N TYR A 118 23.67 -5.44 -10.35
CA TYR A 118 23.43 -4.09 -10.81
C TYR A 118 22.08 -3.57 -10.31
N GLU A 119 21.03 -4.40 -10.39
CA GLU A 119 19.73 -4.06 -9.83
C GLU A 119 19.80 -3.94 -8.30
N ALA A 120 20.35 -4.94 -7.59
CA ALA A 120 20.42 -4.94 -6.12
C ALA A 120 21.21 -3.75 -5.53
N LEU A 121 22.27 -3.30 -6.21
CA LEU A 121 23.12 -2.19 -5.76
C LEU A 121 22.57 -0.81 -6.15
N ASN A 122 21.73 -0.73 -7.18
CA ASN A 122 21.05 0.51 -7.59
C ASN A 122 19.62 0.62 -7.02
N LEU A 123 19.11 -0.43 -6.35
CA LEU A 123 17.81 -0.45 -5.70
C LEU A 123 17.91 0.01 -4.24
N LYS A 124 17.57 1.27 -4.01
CA LYS A 124 16.76 1.58 -2.83
C LYS A 124 15.53 0.65 -2.86
N SER A 125 15.42 -0.27 -1.90
CA SER A 125 14.15 -0.61 -1.23
C SER A 125 13.22 -1.77 -1.66
N ASN A 126 13.62 -2.82 -2.39
CA ASN A 126 12.68 -3.94 -2.66
C ASN A 126 12.44 -4.95 -1.52
N GLY A 127 13.09 -4.81 -0.35
CA GLY A 127 12.65 -5.47 0.89
C GLY A 127 12.78 -7.00 0.97
N LYS A 128 13.25 -7.69 -0.09
CA LYS A 128 13.58 -9.11 -0.09
C LYS A 128 15.06 -9.29 0.32
N ASN A 129 15.34 -10.22 1.22
CA ASN A 129 16.70 -10.57 1.67
C ASN A 129 16.93 -12.04 1.31
N LYS A 130 18.10 -12.37 0.75
CA LYS A 130 18.43 -13.74 0.35
C LYS A 130 18.62 -14.65 1.58
N TYR A 131 19.31 -14.14 2.60
CA TYR A 131 19.63 -14.89 3.81
C TYR A 131 19.00 -14.31 5.07
N ASN A 132 18.70 -15.19 6.04
CA ASN A 132 18.19 -14.81 7.37
C ASN A 132 19.03 -15.41 8.50
N ILE A 133 19.32 -14.61 9.50
CA ILE A 133 19.83 -15.06 10.78
C ILE A 133 18.73 -14.78 11.80
N ILE A 134 18.26 -15.79 12.51
CA ILE A 134 17.27 -15.66 13.58
C ILE A 134 18.01 -15.79 14.92
N LEU A 135 18.15 -14.70 15.66
CA LEU A 135 18.67 -14.69 17.01
C LEU A 135 17.50 -14.81 17.99
N SER A 136 17.36 -15.97 18.62
CA SER A 136 16.32 -16.22 19.64
C SER A 136 16.83 -15.82 21.03
N ILE A 137 16.15 -14.88 21.68
CA ILE A 137 16.48 -14.36 23.01
C ILE A 137 15.27 -14.60 23.92
N GLY A 138 15.29 -15.72 24.63
CA GLY A 138 14.22 -16.18 25.51
C GLY A 138 14.09 -17.70 25.48
N GLU A 139 13.83 -18.31 26.65
CA GLU A 139 13.68 -19.76 26.77
C GLU A 139 12.22 -20.23 26.75
N ASP A 140 11.27 -19.29 26.72
CA ASP A 140 9.85 -19.58 26.70
C ASP A 140 9.41 -20.19 25.35
N LYS A 141 8.32 -20.95 25.41
CA LYS A 141 7.78 -21.67 24.24
C LYS A 141 7.41 -20.71 23.10
N VAL A 142 6.84 -19.54 23.40
CA VAL A 142 6.37 -18.59 22.37
C VAL A 142 7.55 -18.03 21.58
N THR A 143 8.63 -17.64 22.26
CA THR A 143 9.86 -17.15 21.60
C THR A 143 10.50 -18.24 20.73
N LYS A 144 10.58 -19.49 21.24
CA LYS A 144 11.14 -20.63 20.49
C LYS A 144 10.30 -20.98 19.26
N ASP A 145 8.98 -21.04 19.40
CA ASP A 145 8.06 -21.31 18.30
C ASP A 145 8.16 -20.22 17.22
N ALA A 146 8.21 -18.95 17.63
CA ALA A 146 8.37 -17.82 16.72
C ALA A 146 9.71 -17.87 15.96
N ALA A 147 10.80 -18.24 16.63
CA ALA A 147 12.10 -18.39 16.00
C ALA A 147 12.10 -19.55 14.98
N ASN A 148 11.50 -20.69 15.33
CA ASN A 148 11.36 -21.84 14.46
C ASN A 148 10.48 -21.55 13.23
N ALA A 149 9.32 -20.94 13.42
CA ALA A 149 8.45 -20.56 12.30
C ALA A 149 9.15 -19.62 11.30
N LEU A 150 9.96 -18.67 11.79
CA LEU A 150 10.76 -17.81 10.91
C LEU A 150 11.86 -18.55 10.14
N PHE A 151 12.43 -19.60 10.73
CA PHE A 151 13.41 -20.46 10.09
C PHE A 151 12.75 -21.33 9.01
N GLU A 152 11.65 -22.01 9.34
CA GLU A 152 10.92 -22.93 8.45
C GLU A 152 10.36 -22.25 7.19
N LYS A 153 10.17 -20.94 7.23
CA LYS A 153 9.79 -20.16 6.05
C LYS A 153 10.85 -20.21 4.93
N HIS A 154 12.13 -20.26 5.28
CA HIS A 154 13.25 -20.28 4.32
C HIS A 154 14.42 -21.12 4.88
N PRO A 155 14.26 -22.44 5.05
CA PRO A 155 15.20 -23.26 5.83
C PRO A 155 16.58 -23.37 5.17
N ASP A 156 16.65 -23.32 3.84
CA ASP A 156 17.92 -23.43 3.10
C ASP A 156 18.80 -22.18 3.18
N THR A 157 18.20 -21.03 3.51
CA THR A 157 18.91 -19.73 3.58
C THR A 157 18.79 -19.08 4.95
N SER A 158 18.35 -19.83 5.96
CA SER A 158 18.17 -19.34 7.33
C SER A 158 18.99 -20.15 8.33
N ILE A 159 19.37 -19.51 9.43
CA ILE A 159 19.94 -20.18 10.60
C ILE A 159 19.37 -19.60 11.89
N ILE A 160 19.32 -20.42 12.95
CA ILE A 160 18.95 -19.99 14.30
C ILE A 160 20.21 -19.93 15.17
N ALA A 161 20.45 -18.79 15.79
CA ALA A 161 21.43 -18.60 16.86
C ALA A 161 20.68 -18.33 18.18
N THR A 162 21.26 -18.74 19.30
CA THR A 162 20.69 -18.57 20.65
C THR A 162 21.71 -17.95 21.61
N LEU A 163 21.33 -17.78 22.87
CA LEU A 163 22.24 -17.38 23.95
C LEU A 163 22.44 -18.55 24.93
N ASP A 164 23.64 -18.70 25.48
CA ASP A 164 23.89 -19.58 26.63
C ASP A 164 23.45 -18.92 27.95
N GLU A 165 23.56 -19.67 29.06
CA GLU A 165 23.21 -19.20 30.41
C GLU A 165 24.03 -17.96 30.85
N GLN A 166 25.21 -17.74 30.25
CA GLN A 166 26.06 -16.57 30.52
C GLN A 166 25.77 -15.41 29.55
N GLY A 167 24.80 -15.56 28.65
CA GLY A 167 24.42 -14.56 27.66
C GLY A 167 25.41 -14.44 26.49
N LYS A 168 26.16 -15.49 26.15
CA LYS A 168 27.02 -15.53 24.96
C LYS A 168 26.31 -16.21 23.80
N LEU A 169 26.66 -15.81 22.57
CA LEU A 169 26.07 -16.37 21.36
C LEU A 169 26.45 -17.85 21.19
N VAL A 170 25.44 -18.68 20.94
CA VAL A 170 25.57 -20.08 20.55
C VAL A 170 25.14 -20.21 19.10
N PHE A 171 26.04 -20.71 18.27
CA PHE A 171 25.84 -20.91 16.84
C PHE A 171 25.34 -22.34 16.55
N PRO A 172 24.52 -22.54 15.51
CA PRO A 172 24.00 -23.86 15.20
C PRO A 172 25.13 -24.80 14.76
N LYS A 173 25.04 -26.06 15.19
CA LYS A 173 25.95 -27.13 14.77
C LYS A 173 25.39 -27.78 13.51
N GLY A 174 26.17 -27.87 12.42
CA GLY A 174 25.71 -28.50 11.18
C GLY A 174 26.26 -27.84 9.91
N LYS A 175 25.41 -27.80 8.85
CA LYS A 175 25.75 -27.29 7.51
C LYS A 175 26.32 -25.86 7.59
N ALA A 176 27.42 -25.62 6.85
CA ALA A 176 28.06 -24.32 6.81
C ALA A 176 27.11 -23.26 6.25
N PHE A 177 26.93 -22.16 6.99
CA PHE A 177 26.20 -20.98 6.53
C PHE A 177 27.19 -19.92 6.06
N THR A 178 27.27 -19.73 4.75
CA THR A 178 28.18 -18.79 4.09
C THR A 178 27.36 -17.86 3.20
N PRO A 179 26.84 -16.75 3.74
CA PRO A 179 26.07 -15.81 2.93
C PRO A 179 26.96 -15.20 1.85
N ASP A 180 26.40 -15.00 0.65
CA ASP A 180 27.05 -14.35 -0.49
C ASP A 180 26.34 -13.06 -0.92
N SER A 181 25.30 -12.65 -0.19
CA SER A 181 24.41 -11.55 -0.59
C SER A 181 23.71 -10.94 0.63
N SER A 182 22.63 -10.21 0.39
CA SER A 182 21.83 -9.52 1.41
C SER A 182 21.43 -10.42 2.58
N VAL A 183 21.84 -10.02 3.78
CA VAL A 183 21.49 -10.69 5.03
C VAL A 183 20.52 -9.84 5.85
N ARG A 184 19.56 -10.51 6.47
CA ARG A 184 18.69 -9.95 7.51
C ARG A 184 18.87 -10.69 8.83
N ILE A 185 19.12 -9.96 9.91
CA ILE A 185 19.08 -10.48 11.27
C ILE A 185 17.68 -10.20 11.85
N ASN A 186 17.00 -11.22 12.37
CA ASN A 186 15.78 -11.12 13.15
C ASN A 186 16.12 -11.46 14.60
N ILE A 187 15.97 -10.51 15.52
CA ILE A 187 16.19 -10.71 16.95
C ILE A 187 14.82 -10.90 17.58
N VAL A 188 14.53 -12.11 18.04
CA VAL A 188 13.21 -12.55 18.53
C VAL A 188 13.23 -12.63 20.05
N GLY A 189 12.22 -12.06 20.70
CA GLY A 189 12.05 -12.16 22.14
C GLY A 189 10.93 -11.27 22.65
N HIS A 190 10.45 -11.57 23.86
CA HIS A 190 9.47 -10.72 24.53
C HIS A 190 10.06 -9.34 24.87
N PRO A 191 9.24 -8.29 24.95
CA PRO A 191 9.69 -6.92 25.20
C PRO A 191 10.58 -6.80 26.44
N GLU A 192 10.18 -7.41 27.56
CA GLU A 192 10.90 -7.39 28.83
C GLU A 192 12.27 -8.06 28.75
N VAL A 193 12.39 -9.16 28.00
CA VAL A 193 13.66 -9.88 27.82
C VAL A 193 14.61 -9.07 26.94
N LEU A 194 14.09 -8.50 25.84
CA LEU A 194 14.88 -7.65 24.94
C LEU A 194 15.35 -6.36 25.64
N GLU A 195 14.51 -5.75 26.48
CA GLU A 195 14.87 -4.59 27.28
C GLU A 195 15.93 -4.92 28.35
N GLN A 196 15.84 -6.09 29.00
CA GLN A 196 16.86 -6.56 29.95
C GLN A 196 18.23 -6.77 29.29
N VAL A 197 18.27 -7.27 28.06
CA VAL A 197 19.53 -7.37 27.28
C VAL A 197 20.06 -5.97 26.97
N GLY A 198 19.18 -5.07 26.52
CA GLY A 198 19.49 -3.68 26.28
C GLY A 198 20.22 -3.39 24.96
N ALA A 199 20.11 -2.15 24.50
CA ALA A 199 20.58 -1.69 23.20
C ALA A 199 22.06 -1.97 22.88
N THR A 200 22.95 -1.81 23.87
CA THR A 200 24.40 -1.99 23.68
C THR A 200 24.73 -3.45 23.37
N LYS A 201 24.22 -4.39 24.19
CA LYS A 201 24.45 -5.83 23.98
C LYS A 201 23.80 -6.32 22.68
N LEU A 202 22.60 -5.83 22.34
CA LEU A 202 21.97 -6.15 21.05
C LEU A 202 22.86 -5.73 19.86
N ALA A 203 23.52 -4.57 19.96
CA ALA A 203 24.48 -4.12 18.96
C ALA A 203 25.78 -4.95 18.97
N ASP A 204 26.25 -5.40 20.14
CA ASP A 204 27.39 -6.33 20.24
C ASP A 204 27.08 -7.70 19.64
N TYR A 205 25.87 -8.25 19.84
CA TYR A 205 25.47 -9.50 19.21
C TYR A 205 25.37 -9.36 17.70
N THR A 206 24.84 -8.23 17.22
CA THR A 206 24.78 -7.93 15.78
C THR A 206 26.17 -7.86 15.17
N ASP A 207 27.11 -7.19 15.83
CA ASP A 207 28.53 -7.10 15.44
C ASP A 207 29.20 -8.48 15.40
N GLN A 208 29.01 -9.28 16.45
CA GLN A 208 29.55 -10.63 16.54
C GLN A 208 29.01 -11.56 15.44
N LEU A 209 27.70 -11.51 15.17
CA LEU A 209 27.07 -12.27 14.08
C LEU A 209 27.62 -11.83 12.71
N ALA A 210 27.73 -10.52 12.49
CA ALA A 210 28.28 -9.98 11.24
C ALA A 210 29.73 -10.45 11.03
N ARG A 211 30.58 -10.37 12.05
CA ARG A 211 31.97 -10.82 11.97
C ARG A 211 32.10 -12.33 11.79
N HIS A 212 31.32 -13.13 12.53
CA HIS A 212 31.39 -14.59 12.48
C HIS A 212 31.09 -15.11 11.07
N TYR A 213 30.07 -14.55 10.41
CA TYR A 213 29.67 -14.91 9.04
C TYR A 213 30.30 -14.02 7.96
N LYS A 214 31.30 -13.19 8.31
CA LYS A 214 32.03 -12.29 7.42
C LYS A 214 31.13 -11.31 6.63
N ILE A 215 29.98 -10.93 7.18
CA ILE A 215 29.03 -9.98 6.59
C ILE A 215 29.63 -8.57 6.64
N ASP A 216 29.52 -7.81 5.55
CA ASP A 216 30.15 -6.50 5.35
C ASP A 216 31.69 -6.54 5.46
N SER A 217 32.29 -7.73 5.26
CA SER A 217 33.74 -7.91 5.12
C SER A 217 34.21 -7.61 3.70
N ILE A 218 35.46 -7.15 3.56
CA ILE A 218 36.07 -6.80 2.27
C ILE A 218 36.19 -8.02 1.34
N ASP A 219 36.32 -9.22 1.91
CA ASP A 219 36.58 -10.45 1.16
C ASP A 219 35.31 -11.20 0.74
N THR A 220 34.11 -10.62 0.96
CA THR A 220 32.84 -11.29 0.65
C THR A 220 31.84 -10.34 0.00
N GLN A 221 30.85 -10.90 -0.70
CA GLN A 221 29.74 -10.15 -1.29
C GLN A 221 28.55 -9.98 -0.32
N ALA A 222 28.62 -10.57 0.88
CA ALA A 222 27.55 -10.48 1.88
C ALA A 222 27.53 -9.11 2.56
N TYR A 223 26.33 -8.57 2.76
CA TYR A 223 26.14 -7.30 3.46
C TYR A 223 24.88 -7.33 4.34
N LEU A 224 24.93 -6.61 5.46
CA LEU A 224 23.82 -6.56 6.41
C LEU A 224 22.82 -5.48 6.01
N ASN A 225 21.76 -5.89 5.32
CA ASN A 225 20.70 -4.98 4.87
C ASN A 225 19.78 -4.54 6.03
N ARG A 226 19.45 -5.46 6.94
CA ARG A 226 18.49 -5.19 8.02
C ARG A 226 18.76 -5.97 9.29
N ALA A 227 18.62 -5.30 10.43
CA ALA A 227 18.46 -5.92 11.73
C ALA A 227 17.06 -5.57 12.29
N ALA A 228 16.27 -6.57 12.63
CA ALA A 228 14.87 -6.40 13.02
C ALA A 228 14.63 -6.94 14.42
N LEU A 229 14.15 -6.08 15.32
CA LEU A 229 13.56 -6.52 16.59
C LEU A 229 12.17 -7.09 16.31
N VAL A 230 11.96 -8.35 16.69
CA VAL A 230 10.74 -9.13 16.56
C VAL A 230 10.21 -9.39 17.97
N GLY A 231 9.56 -8.37 18.50
CA GLY A 231 8.90 -8.33 19.81
C GLY A 231 7.99 -7.09 19.86
N CYS A 232 7.04 -7.08 20.78
CA CYS A 232 6.07 -5.99 20.92
C CYS A 232 6.73 -4.70 21.45
N ASN A 233 6.09 -3.55 21.22
CA ASN A 233 6.29 -2.30 21.99
C ASN A 233 7.75 -1.85 22.23
N ASN A 234 8.65 -2.03 21.26
CA ASN A 234 10.09 -1.78 21.40
C ASN A 234 10.58 -0.50 20.73
N GLU A 235 9.77 0.56 20.71
CA GLU A 235 10.12 1.86 20.12
C GLU A 235 11.47 2.39 20.65
N ARG A 236 11.54 2.62 21.96
CA ARG A 236 12.70 3.23 22.63
C ARG A 236 13.93 2.34 22.51
N LEU A 237 13.76 1.03 22.69
CA LEU A 237 14.83 0.07 22.53
C LEU A 237 15.35 0.05 21.09
N SER A 238 14.47 0.02 20.08
CA SER A 238 14.88 0.00 18.67
C SER A 238 15.65 1.26 18.26
N GLN A 239 15.25 2.43 18.78
CA GLN A 239 15.96 3.69 18.55
C GLN A 239 17.34 3.67 19.22
N SER A 240 17.40 3.23 20.48
CA SER A 240 18.65 3.15 21.24
C SER A 240 19.61 2.12 20.62
N TYR A 241 19.08 0.97 20.21
CA TYR A 241 19.80 -0.08 19.51
C TYR A 241 20.37 0.43 18.18
N ALA A 242 19.58 1.16 17.38
CA ALA A 242 20.07 1.77 16.15
C ALA A 242 21.23 2.76 16.40
N LYS A 243 21.09 3.64 17.40
CA LYS A 243 22.16 4.57 17.81
C LYS A 243 23.43 3.83 18.21
N GLN A 244 23.29 2.76 19.01
CA GLN A 244 24.44 1.95 19.42
C GLN A 244 25.06 1.23 18.22
N LEU A 245 24.26 0.60 17.36
CA LEU A 245 24.75 -0.11 16.17
C LEU A 245 25.55 0.84 15.26
N TYR A 246 25.06 2.07 15.03
CA TYR A 246 25.70 3.04 14.15
C TYR A 246 27.01 3.65 14.68
N THR A 247 27.40 3.36 15.92
CA THR A 247 28.78 3.62 16.38
C THR A 247 29.80 2.74 15.64
N ARG A 248 29.38 1.55 15.18
CA ARG A 248 30.17 0.65 14.33
C ARG A 248 30.05 1.14 12.90
N LYS A 249 31.02 1.94 12.44
CA LYS A 249 30.98 2.63 11.13
C LYS A 249 30.64 1.72 9.94
N TYR A 250 31.11 0.47 9.96
CA TYR A 250 30.89 -0.49 8.89
C TYR A 250 29.46 -1.07 8.83
N LEU A 251 28.67 -0.93 9.90
CA LEU A 251 27.26 -1.37 9.96
C LEU A 251 26.26 -0.23 9.76
N ARG A 252 26.72 0.99 9.43
CA ARG A 252 25.85 2.17 9.25
C ARG A 252 24.84 2.04 8.09
N ASN A 253 25.07 1.11 7.17
CA ASN A 253 24.11 0.82 6.08
C ASN A 253 22.91 0.00 6.52
N THR A 254 23.02 -0.68 7.66
CA THR A 254 21.97 -1.57 8.12
C THR A 254 20.74 -0.77 8.54
N SER A 255 19.59 -1.13 7.98
CA SER A 255 18.32 -0.63 8.52
C SER A 255 17.98 -1.34 9.82
N VAL A 256 17.69 -0.60 10.88
CA VAL A 256 17.20 -1.19 12.13
C VAL A 256 15.69 -1.04 12.19
N THR A 257 14.96 -2.10 12.56
CA THR A 257 13.49 -2.02 12.63
C THR A 257 12.92 -2.44 13.97
N GLY A 258 11.98 -1.64 14.49
CA GLY A 258 11.23 -1.91 15.72
C GLY A 258 9.71 -1.88 15.51
N ARG A 259 8.95 -1.94 16.60
CA ARG A 259 7.48 -2.00 16.63
C ARG A 259 6.91 -1.03 17.65
N LEU A 260 5.94 -0.22 17.23
CA LEU A 260 5.16 0.67 18.11
C LEU A 260 4.05 -0.08 18.88
N GLY A 261 3.77 -1.33 18.53
CA GLY A 261 2.70 -2.10 19.12
C GLY A 261 2.98 -3.59 19.12
N ASP A 262 1.92 -4.39 19.22
CA ASP A 262 2.04 -5.83 19.37
C ASP A 262 2.38 -6.51 18.03
N ILE A 263 3.11 -7.62 18.13
CA ILE A 263 3.49 -8.43 17.00
C ILE A 263 3.38 -9.90 17.34
N GLN A 264 2.81 -10.67 16.42
CA GLN A 264 2.79 -12.11 16.45
C GLN A 264 3.57 -12.66 15.25
N VAL A 265 4.33 -13.72 15.49
CA VAL A 265 4.82 -14.59 14.42
C VAL A 265 3.83 -15.75 14.31
N ASN A 266 3.27 -15.96 13.12
CA ASN A 266 2.36 -17.06 12.86
C ASN A 266 3.16 -18.33 12.54
N GLU A 267 2.49 -19.48 12.54
CA GLU A 267 3.11 -20.80 12.28
C GLU A 267 3.83 -20.85 10.91
N ASP A 268 3.33 -20.12 9.90
CA ASP A 268 3.95 -20.02 8.57
C ASP A 268 5.16 -19.04 8.50
N GLY A 269 5.61 -18.53 9.64
CA GLY A 269 6.68 -17.55 9.75
C GLY A 269 6.33 -16.14 9.22
N SER A 270 5.06 -15.88 8.89
CA SER A 270 4.58 -14.52 8.63
C SER A 270 4.46 -13.74 9.95
N LYS A 271 4.48 -12.40 9.83
CA LYS A 271 4.42 -11.48 10.98
C LYS A 271 3.15 -10.64 10.90
N THR A 272 2.33 -10.70 11.94
CA THR A 272 1.09 -9.92 12.08
C THR A 272 1.26 -8.88 13.18
N MET A 273 0.62 -7.72 13.03
CA MET A 273 0.57 -6.63 14.02
C MET A 273 -0.85 -6.06 14.01
N ASN A 274 -1.26 -5.36 15.08
CA ASN A 274 -2.56 -4.71 15.05
C ASN A 274 -2.57 -3.50 14.11
N ASP A 275 -3.74 -3.09 13.66
CA ASP A 275 -3.92 -2.07 12.60
C ASP A 275 -3.46 -0.66 12.97
N LYS A 276 -3.27 -0.38 14.27
CA LYS A 276 -2.76 0.90 14.78
C LYS A 276 -1.24 0.86 14.96
N ASP A 277 -0.64 -0.32 14.88
CA ASP A 277 0.75 -0.55 15.21
C ASP A 277 1.62 -0.31 13.99
N GLN A 278 2.71 0.41 14.16
CA GLN A 278 3.60 0.75 13.06
C GLN A 278 4.94 0.04 13.20
N LYS A 279 5.51 -0.29 12.05
CA LYS A 279 6.92 -0.66 11.98
C LYS A 279 7.75 0.61 11.94
N ILE A 280 8.72 0.70 12.83
CA ILE A 280 9.70 1.78 12.82
C ILE A 280 10.92 1.31 12.02
N ILE A 281 11.49 2.19 11.21
CA ILE A 281 12.69 1.94 10.42
C ILE A 281 13.69 3.05 10.70
N HIS A 282 14.78 2.71 11.39
CA HIS A 282 15.92 3.58 11.64
C HIS A 282 16.97 3.39 10.55
N ARG A 283 17.62 4.47 10.14
CA ARG A 283 18.69 4.53 9.14
C ARG A 283 19.75 5.54 9.55
N TRP A 284 20.99 5.35 9.13
CA TRP A 284 22.02 6.37 9.25
C TRP A 284 21.90 7.39 8.11
N ASN A 285 21.74 8.67 8.44
CA ASN A 285 21.85 9.76 7.47
C ASN A 285 23.32 10.22 7.43
N TYR A 286 23.96 10.05 6.27
CA TYR A 286 25.37 10.41 6.07
C TYR A 286 25.60 11.92 5.92
N GLU A 287 24.61 12.68 5.45
CA GLU A 287 24.71 14.15 5.31
C GLU A 287 24.61 14.83 6.68
N LEU A 288 23.72 14.33 7.54
CA LEU A 288 23.47 14.88 8.87
C LEU A 288 24.28 14.20 9.99
N GLU A 289 25.10 13.20 9.63
CA GLU A 289 25.87 12.35 10.53
C GLU A 289 25.09 11.86 11.77
N LYS A 290 23.83 11.48 11.57
CA LYS A 290 22.96 11.04 12.66
C LYS A 290 21.96 9.98 12.22
N SER A 291 21.44 9.23 13.20
CA SER A 291 20.32 8.32 12.97
C SER A 291 19.06 9.12 12.63
N THR A 292 18.38 8.76 11.55
CA THR A 292 17.02 9.17 11.22
C THR A 292 16.09 7.97 11.32
N TRP A 293 14.79 8.23 11.36
CA TRP A 293 13.79 7.18 11.41
C TRP A 293 12.56 7.57 10.62
N THR A 294 11.85 6.56 10.14
CA THR A 294 10.52 6.69 9.55
C THR A 294 9.62 5.60 10.12
N THR A 295 8.31 5.84 10.15
CA THR A 295 7.35 4.77 10.38
C THR A 295 6.79 4.30 9.05
N GLN A 296 6.57 3.00 8.95
CA GLN A 296 5.92 2.38 7.83
C GLN A 296 4.72 1.62 8.40
N SER A 297 3.51 2.07 8.06
CA SER A 297 2.30 1.27 8.21
C SER A 297 2.50 -0.02 7.42
N SER A 298 1.99 -1.14 7.92
CA SER A 298 1.92 -2.37 7.14
C SER A 298 1.24 -2.07 5.78
N LYS A 299 1.76 -2.67 4.69
CA LYS A 299 1.24 -2.52 3.32
C LYS A 299 -0.20 -3.05 3.23
N ASN A 300 -1.21 -2.27 3.62
CA ASN A 300 -2.53 -2.83 3.93
C ASN A 300 -3.71 -1.94 3.47
N ILE A 301 -3.74 -1.48 2.21
CA ILE A 301 -5.04 -1.10 1.61
C ILE A 301 -5.91 -2.35 1.54
N GLY A 302 -5.36 -3.45 1.01
CA GLY A 302 -5.95 -4.79 1.08
C GLY A 302 -6.40 -5.18 2.49
N LYS A 303 -5.53 -5.10 3.52
CA LYS A 303 -5.97 -5.54 4.87
C LYS A 303 -6.94 -4.60 5.61
N VAL A 304 -6.96 -3.29 5.33
CA VAL A 304 -8.05 -2.44 5.84
C VAL A 304 -9.38 -2.82 5.22
N LEU A 305 -9.32 -3.22 3.95
CA LEU A 305 -10.43 -3.78 3.21
C LEU A 305 -10.78 -5.23 3.67
N ASP A 306 -9.82 -6.04 4.12
CA ASP A 306 -10.05 -7.41 4.61
C ASP A 306 -10.65 -7.44 6.05
N HIS A 307 -10.35 -6.44 6.89
CA HIS A 307 -10.92 -6.31 8.25
C HIS A 307 -12.26 -5.58 8.29
N LEU A 308 -12.79 -5.28 7.11
CA LEU A 308 -14.01 -4.55 6.89
C LEU A 308 -15.14 -5.57 7.04
N LYS A 309 -15.83 -5.54 8.19
CA LYS A 309 -17.10 -6.25 8.38
C LYS A 309 -18.16 -5.58 7.49
N LEU A 310 -18.09 -5.84 6.20
CA LEU A 310 -19.13 -5.55 5.27
C LEU A 310 -20.20 -6.64 5.40
N GLY A 311 -21.40 -6.39 4.86
CA GLY A 311 -22.53 -7.29 5.02
C GLY A 311 -22.20 -8.74 4.67
N LEU A 312 -23.03 -9.67 5.13
CA LEU A 312 -22.86 -11.11 4.90
C LEU A 312 -22.43 -11.39 3.46
N ASP A 313 -21.31 -12.11 3.30
CA ASP A 313 -20.90 -12.69 2.02
C ASP A 313 -22.10 -13.46 1.47
N ASP A 314 -22.62 -12.99 0.34
CA ASP A 314 -23.67 -13.65 -0.40
C ASP A 314 -22.99 -14.45 -1.51
N GLU A 315 -23.29 -15.76 -1.62
CA GLU A 315 -22.69 -16.69 -2.60
C GLU A 315 -22.81 -16.19 -4.05
N THR A 316 -23.67 -15.21 -4.30
CA THR A 316 -23.97 -14.62 -5.61
C THR A 316 -23.03 -13.48 -6.04
N THR A 317 -22.14 -12.99 -5.17
CA THR A 317 -21.24 -11.85 -5.46
C THR A 317 -19.87 -12.29 -5.99
N PRO A 318 -19.28 -11.62 -7.01
CA PRO A 318 -18.01 -12.04 -7.61
C PRO A 318 -16.81 -11.83 -6.68
N ASP A 319 -15.88 -12.79 -6.65
CA ASP A 319 -14.68 -12.76 -5.77
C ASP A 319 -13.52 -11.93 -6.32
N SER A 320 -13.47 -11.71 -7.64
CA SER A 320 -12.49 -10.85 -8.29
C SER A 320 -13.07 -10.30 -9.59
N LEU A 321 -12.50 -9.20 -10.08
CA LEU A 321 -12.91 -8.57 -11.34
C LEU A 321 -11.73 -8.38 -12.28
N THR A 322 -12.06 -8.12 -13.54
CA THR A 322 -11.16 -7.66 -14.58
C THR A 322 -11.74 -6.43 -15.25
N HIS A 323 -10.91 -5.72 -16.02
CA HIS A 323 -11.38 -4.58 -16.81
C HIS A 323 -12.52 -4.91 -17.80
N LYS A 324 -12.81 -6.19 -18.08
CA LYS A 324 -13.90 -6.60 -18.96
C LYS A 324 -15.25 -6.61 -18.24
N ASP A 325 -15.24 -6.75 -16.92
CA ASP A 325 -16.45 -6.95 -16.10
C ASP A 325 -17.10 -5.62 -15.71
N ILE A 326 -16.33 -4.53 -15.76
CA ILE A 326 -16.79 -3.17 -15.48
C ILE A 326 -17.29 -2.46 -16.75
N GLY A 327 -18.34 -1.65 -16.58
CA GLY A 327 -18.90 -0.75 -17.59
C GLY A 327 -18.20 0.61 -17.65
N VAL A 328 -18.87 1.59 -18.26
CA VAL A 328 -18.41 3.00 -18.26
C VAL A 328 -18.57 3.56 -16.84
N PRO A 329 -17.62 4.37 -16.34
CA PRO A 329 -17.75 5.01 -15.03
C PRO A 329 -19.00 5.88 -14.99
N ILE A 330 -19.80 5.72 -13.93
CA ILE A 330 -21.07 6.45 -13.75
C ILE A 330 -20.95 7.65 -12.80
N GLY A 331 -19.83 7.75 -12.10
CA GLY A 331 -19.54 8.85 -11.19
C GLY A 331 -18.12 8.77 -10.67
N ARG A 332 -17.51 9.93 -10.43
CA ARG A 332 -16.17 10.03 -9.86
C ARG A 332 -16.19 11.02 -8.70
N GLY A 333 -15.82 10.52 -7.53
CA GLY A 333 -15.60 11.31 -6.32
C GLY A 333 -14.13 11.67 -6.15
N SER A 334 -13.80 12.23 -4.99
CA SER A 334 -12.42 12.64 -4.67
C SER A 334 -11.46 11.47 -4.45
N MET A 335 -11.99 10.30 -4.05
CA MET A 335 -11.19 9.12 -3.68
C MET A 335 -11.59 7.85 -4.45
N LYS A 336 -12.75 7.84 -5.09
CA LYS A 336 -13.33 6.63 -5.70
C LYS A 336 -13.98 6.95 -7.02
N THR A 337 -13.95 5.98 -7.92
CA THR A 337 -14.69 5.98 -9.18
C THR A 337 -15.68 4.82 -9.18
N ALA A 338 -16.95 5.11 -9.47
CA ALA A 338 -18.04 4.14 -9.44
C ALA A 338 -18.27 3.53 -10.82
N TYR A 339 -18.29 2.20 -10.89
CA TYR A 339 -18.55 1.42 -12.09
C TYR A 339 -19.75 0.51 -11.90
N ILE A 340 -20.59 0.41 -12.93
CA ILE A 340 -21.60 -0.65 -13.01
C ILE A 340 -20.91 -1.93 -13.49
N LEU A 341 -21.26 -3.07 -12.90
CA LEU A 341 -20.82 -4.38 -13.39
C LEU A 341 -21.75 -4.87 -14.50
N LYS A 342 -21.18 -5.41 -15.58
CA LYS A 342 -21.95 -5.85 -16.76
C LYS A 342 -22.87 -7.02 -16.44
N ASP A 343 -22.33 -8.01 -15.73
CA ASP A 343 -23.03 -9.26 -15.42
C ASP A 343 -23.74 -9.22 -14.06
N HIS A 344 -23.54 -8.14 -13.28
CA HIS A 344 -24.18 -7.89 -11.99
C HIS A 344 -24.71 -6.45 -11.93
N PRO A 345 -25.79 -6.12 -12.68
CA PRO A 345 -26.26 -4.75 -12.83
C PRO A 345 -26.83 -4.13 -11.55
N ASP A 346 -27.10 -4.95 -10.54
CA ASP A 346 -27.55 -4.64 -9.19
C ASP A 346 -26.40 -4.23 -8.24
N LEU A 347 -25.15 -4.37 -8.69
CA LEU A 347 -23.95 -4.01 -7.94
C LEU A 347 -23.23 -2.80 -8.54
N LEU A 348 -22.51 -2.09 -7.68
CA LEU A 348 -21.52 -1.10 -8.04
C LEU A 348 -20.16 -1.52 -7.52
N PHE A 349 -19.15 -1.40 -8.37
CA PHE A 349 -17.77 -1.44 -7.95
C PHE A 349 -17.26 -0.01 -7.74
N LEU A 350 -16.97 0.31 -6.47
CA LEU A 350 -16.32 1.55 -6.09
C LEU A 350 -14.81 1.34 -6.14
N GLN A 351 -14.21 1.58 -7.30
CA GLN A 351 -12.77 1.50 -7.48
C GLN A 351 -12.10 2.64 -6.72
N LEU A 352 -11.05 2.33 -5.98
CA LEU A 352 -10.23 3.31 -5.30
C LEU A 352 -9.26 3.99 -6.29
N ASP A 353 -9.16 5.32 -6.26
CA ASP A 353 -8.23 6.07 -7.12
C ASP A 353 -6.76 5.85 -6.66
N GLU A 354 -5.81 5.80 -7.59
CA GLU A 354 -4.38 5.52 -7.32
C GLU A 354 -3.67 6.57 -6.43
N ARG A 355 -4.29 7.74 -6.19
CA ARG A 355 -3.74 8.84 -5.38
C ARG A 355 -3.70 8.56 -3.87
N LEU A 356 -3.95 7.31 -3.45
CA LEU A 356 -4.09 6.87 -2.05
C LEU A 356 -2.76 6.60 -1.33
N GLU A 357 -1.61 6.91 -1.93
CA GLU A 357 -0.30 6.79 -1.27
C GLU A 357 -0.12 7.77 -0.08
N ASP A 358 -1.00 8.75 0.07
CA ASP A 358 -1.02 9.69 1.20
C ASP A 358 -1.66 9.04 2.45
N PRO A 359 -0.96 8.98 3.61
CA PRO A 359 -1.51 8.55 4.89
C PRO A 359 -2.84 9.22 5.28
N SER A 360 -3.08 10.46 4.84
CA SER A 360 -4.33 11.18 5.12
C SER A 360 -5.55 10.54 4.41
N SER A 361 -5.34 10.03 3.20
CA SER A 361 -6.38 9.42 2.37
C SER A 361 -6.79 8.05 2.91
N PHE A 362 -5.82 7.27 3.38
CA PHE A 362 -6.06 5.99 4.05
C PHE A 362 -6.87 6.16 5.35
N ARG A 363 -6.52 7.16 6.17
CA ARG A 363 -7.28 7.48 7.38
C ARG A 363 -8.73 7.85 7.05
N THR A 364 -8.92 8.63 6.00
CA THR A 364 -10.26 9.06 5.56
C THR A 364 -11.11 7.87 5.12
N LEU A 365 -10.54 6.97 4.32
CA LEU A 365 -11.21 5.73 3.91
C LEU A 365 -11.60 4.87 5.12
N LYS A 366 -10.68 4.65 6.07
CA LYS A 366 -10.95 3.90 7.30
C LYS A 366 -12.10 4.51 8.11
N ASN A 367 -12.10 5.82 8.29
CA ASN A 367 -13.17 6.48 9.03
C ASN A 367 -14.51 6.43 8.29
N GLU A 368 -14.51 6.57 6.96
CA GLU A 368 -15.72 6.49 6.14
C GLU A 368 -16.43 5.16 6.37
N ILE A 369 -15.66 4.06 6.38
CA ILE A 369 -16.12 2.71 6.70
C ILE A 369 -16.71 2.62 8.11
N GLU A 370 -15.97 3.10 9.12
CA GLU A 370 -16.43 3.05 10.51
C GLU A 370 -17.73 3.86 10.67
N TRP A 371 -17.86 4.99 9.97
CA TRP A 371 -19.07 5.80 9.94
C TRP A 371 -20.25 5.10 9.26
N ILE A 372 -20.03 4.42 8.13
CA ILE A 372 -21.07 3.64 7.44
C ILE A 372 -21.61 2.55 8.36
N ASN A 373 -20.74 1.82 9.04
CA ASN A 373 -21.16 0.81 10.02
C ASN A 373 -21.91 1.44 11.19
N LYS A 374 -21.41 2.56 11.72
CA LYS A 374 -22.09 3.31 12.78
C LYS A 374 -23.46 3.82 12.36
N PHE A 375 -23.62 4.29 11.13
CA PHE A 375 -24.91 4.71 10.58
C PHE A 375 -25.91 3.56 10.60
N ARG A 376 -25.51 2.37 10.16
CA ARG A 376 -26.38 1.18 10.22
C ARG A 376 -26.78 0.82 11.65
N GLU A 377 -25.83 0.82 12.60
CA GLU A 377 -26.12 0.61 14.03
C GLU A 377 -27.12 1.64 14.57
N MET A 378 -27.03 2.88 14.10
CA MET A 378 -27.93 3.96 14.50
C MET A 378 -29.29 3.93 13.78
N GLY A 379 -29.48 3.03 12.81
CA GLY A 379 -30.70 2.96 11.99
C GLY A 379 -30.77 4.04 10.89
N ILE A 380 -29.62 4.60 10.50
CA ILE A 380 -29.49 5.45 9.31
C ILE A 380 -29.24 4.54 8.11
N LYS A 381 -30.04 4.71 7.05
CA LYS A 381 -29.92 3.91 5.83
C LYS A 381 -28.68 4.30 5.04
N THR A 382 -27.96 3.28 4.58
CA THR A 382 -26.84 3.34 3.62
C THR A 382 -27.09 2.27 2.57
N PRO A 383 -26.51 2.33 1.36
CA PRO A 383 -26.44 1.14 0.51
C PRO A 383 -25.83 -0.03 1.28
N LYS A 384 -26.21 -1.26 0.95
CA LYS A 384 -25.52 -2.44 1.47
C LYS A 384 -24.11 -2.49 0.88
N TYR A 385 -23.12 -2.71 1.73
CA TYR A 385 -21.75 -2.94 1.29
C TYR A 385 -21.52 -4.43 1.48
N PHE A 386 -21.03 -5.13 0.45
CA PHE A 386 -20.93 -6.58 0.44
C PHE A 386 -19.55 -7.03 0.88
N LYS A 387 -18.55 -6.79 0.03
CA LYS A 387 -17.17 -7.21 0.28
C LYS A 387 -16.19 -6.34 -0.47
N THR A 388 -14.92 -6.55 -0.17
CA THR A 388 -13.82 -5.90 -0.86
C THR A 388 -13.22 -6.85 -1.84
N ILE A 389 -12.83 -6.32 -2.99
CA ILE A 389 -12.31 -7.13 -4.10
C ILE A 389 -11.17 -6.39 -4.78
N SER A 390 -10.34 -7.14 -5.49
CA SER A 390 -9.38 -6.59 -6.42
C SER A 390 -9.82 -6.77 -7.87
N MET A 391 -9.38 -5.86 -8.72
CA MET A 391 -9.64 -5.84 -10.15
C MET A 391 -8.33 -5.65 -10.91
N PHE A 392 -8.07 -6.50 -11.90
CA PHE A 392 -6.95 -6.30 -12.82
C PHE A 392 -7.32 -5.38 -14.00
N GLY A 393 -6.60 -4.27 -14.12
CA GLY A 393 -6.71 -3.28 -15.19
C GLY A 393 -6.21 -3.79 -16.55
N LYS A 394 -6.41 -3.00 -17.61
CA LYS A 394 -5.91 -3.31 -18.97
C LYS A 394 -4.38 -3.32 -19.05
N ASP A 395 -3.75 -2.61 -18.14
CA ASP A 395 -2.31 -2.49 -17.94
C ASP A 395 -1.75 -3.58 -17.01
N ASN A 396 -2.56 -4.58 -16.66
CA ASN A 396 -2.22 -5.63 -15.70
C ASN A 396 -1.92 -5.12 -14.28
N GLN A 397 -2.32 -3.88 -13.94
CA GLN A 397 -2.23 -3.40 -12.58
C GLN A 397 -3.43 -3.86 -11.75
N GLU A 398 -3.17 -4.17 -10.49
CA GLU A 398 -4.21 -4.52 -9.52
C GLU A 398 -4.77 -3.24 -8.90
N HIS A 399 -6.08 -3.04 -9.03
CA HIS A 399 -6.82 -1.96 -8.39
C HIS A 399 -7.72 -2.54 -7.30
N HIS A 400 -7.78 -1.89 -6.15
CA HIS A 400 -8.66 -2.29 -5.05
C HIS A 400 -9.98 -1.52 -5.09
N GLY A 401 -11.05 -2.13 -4.61
CA GLY A 401 -12.33 -1.45 -4.45
C GLY A 401 -13.33 -2.22 -3.62
N ILE A 402 -14.55 -1.69 -3.58
CA ILE A 402 -15.62 -2.20 -2.72
C ILE A 402 -16.85 -2.51 -3.59
N LEU A 403 -17.43 -3.69 -3.39
CA LEU A 403 -18.75 -4.03 -3.93
C LEU A 403 -19.84 -3.47 -3.03
N VAL A 404 -20.70 -2.64 -3.60
CA VAL A 404 -21.86 -2.07 -2.91
C VAL A 404 -23.13 -2.26 -3.72
N GLU A 405 -24.25 -2.27 -3.04
CA GLU A 405 -25.58 -2.31 -3.63
C GLU A 405 -25.81 -1.08 -4.50
N ARG A 406 -26.32 -1.33 -5.70
CA ARG A 406 -26.80 -0.29 -6.57
C ARG A 406 -28.26 0.03 -6.23
N ILE A 407 -28.50 1.22 -5.69
CA ILE A 407 -29.86 1.74 -5.57
C ILE A 407 -30.35 2.18 -6.95
N HIS A 408 -31.11 1.32 -7.62
CA HIS A 408 -31.60 1.54 -8.97
C HIS A 408 -32.42 2.82 -9.09
N SER A 409 -32.21 3.53 -10.20
CA SER A 409 -32.90 4.77 -10.54
C SER A 409 -32.79 5.86 -9.46
N SER A 410 -31.84 5.79 -8.53
CA SER A 410 -31.61 6.82 -7.52
C SER A 410 -31.03 8.10 -8.13
N VAL A 411 -31.19 9.21 -7.41
CA VAL A 411 -30.57 10.50 -7.77
C VAL A 411 -29.76 11.02 -6.58
N LEU A 412 -28.61 11.63 -6.87
CA LEU A 412 -27.79 12.27 -5.85
C LEU A 412 -28.44 13.58 -5.39
N VAL A 413 -28.68 13.70 -4.09
CA VAL A 413 -29.12 14.93 -3.43
C VAL A 413 -28.17 15.29 -2.30
N LYS A 414 -28.13 16.58 -1.92
CA LYS A 414 -27.18 17.09 -0.92
C LYS A 414 -27.79 18.28 -0.18
N PRO A 415 -27.97 18.22 1.14
CA PRO A 415 -28.56 19.31 1.92
C PRO A 415 -27.85 20.64 1.68
N GLY A 416 -28.62 21.67 1.29
CA GLY A 416 -28.12 23.02 0.99
C GLY A 416 -27.43 23.20 -0.37
N ARG A 417 -27.32 22.15 -1.20
CA ARG A 417 -26.71 22.24 -2.55
C ARG A 417 -27.59 21.67 -3.66
N LEU A 418 -28.17 20.49 -3.45
CA LEU A 418 -29.03 19.79 -4.41
C LEU A 418 -30.34 19.43 -3.72
N SER A 419 -31.45 20.02 -4.15
CA SER A 419 -32.75 19.86 -3.51
C SER A 419 -33.36 18.47 -3.71
N ILE A 420 -34.23 18.08 -2.78
CA ILE A 420 -35.11 16.92 -2.95
C ILE A 420 -36.08 17.17 -4.12
N LEU A 421 -36.29 16.14 -4.95
CA LEU A 421 -37.22 16.22 -6.07
C LEU A 421 -38.65 16.02 -5.57
N LYS A 422 -39.53 17.03 -5.76
CA LYS A 422 -40.94 16.95 -5.36
C LYS A 422 -41.62 15.64 -5.81
N GLY A 423 -41.36 15.21 -7.05
CA GLY A 423 -41.94 13.98 -7.62
C GLY A 423 -41.43 12.66 -7.01
N ARG A 424 -40.45 12.70 -6.10
CA ARG A 424 -39.94 11.55 -5.34
C ARG A 424 -40.10 11.71 -3.83
N THR A 425 -40.65 12.84 -3.39
CA THR A 425 -40.88 13.09 -1.96
C THR A 425 -42.07 12.27 -1.49
N THR A 426 -41.84 11.34 -0.57
CA THR A 426 -42.86 10.49 0.03
C THR A 426 -42.86 10.60 1.55
N ALA A 427 -43.81 9.94 2.21
CA ALA A 427 -43.79 9.80 3.67
C ALA A 427 -42.49 9.13 4.16
N LYS A 428 -41.89 8.23 3.36
CA LYS A 428 -40.59 7.63 3.67
C LYS A 428 -39.47 8.67 3.67
N THR A 429 -39.47 9.59 2.70
CA THR A 429 -38.50 10.71 2.65
C THR A 429 -38.55 11.53 3.93
N LEU A 430 -39.76 11.92 4.35
CA LEU A 430 -39.96 12.71 5.56
C LEU A 430 -39.50 11.94 6.81
N SER A 431 -39.85 10.65 6.91
CA SER A 431 -39.44 9.78 8.01
C SER A 431 -37.92 9.66 8.10
N ASP A 432 -37.24 9.47 6.96
CA ASP A 432 -35.77 9.37 6.92
C ASP A 432 -35.10 10.69 7.33
N ILE A 433 -35.61 11.85 6.90
CA ILE A 433 -35.12 13.18 7.31
C ILE A 433 -35.30 13.38 8.83
N GLN A 434 -36.46 13.03 9.36
CA GLN A 434 -36.75 13.17 10.79
C GLN A 434 -35.87 12.25 11.64
N ASN A 435 -35.67 11.01 11.19
CA ASN A 435 -34.74 10.07 11.82
C ASN A 435 -33.31 10.66 11.83
N LEU A 436 -32.81 11.18 10.71
CA LEU A 436 -31.49 11.83 10.64
C LEU A 436 -31.37 13.01 11.62
N LEU A 437 -32.36 13.89 11.66
CA LEU A 437 -32.40 15.01 12.62
C LEU A 437 -32.36 14.52 14.07
N GLN A 438 -33.12 13.47 14.39
CA GLN A 438 -33.12 12.85 15.71
C GLN A 438 -31.74 12.26 16.05
N LYS A 439 -31.04 11.64 15.11
CA LYS A 439 -29.68 11.12 15.34
C LYS A 439 -28.66 12.24 15.55
N PHE A 440 -28.76 13.34 14.82
CA PHE A 440 -27.92 14.50 15.12
C PHE A 440 -28.14 15.03 16.54
N ASP A 441 -29.38 15.03 17.04
CA ASP A 441 -29.69 15.44 18.42
C ASP A 441 -29.14 14.45 19.47
N GLN A 442 -29.33 13.16 19.24
CA GLN A 442 -28.88 12.08 20.14
C GLN A 442 -27.35 11.93 20.23
N TYR A 443 -26.63 12.26 19.16
CA TYR A 443 -25.18 12.04 19.06
C TYR A 443 -24.47 13.38 18.80
N PRO A 444 -24.03 14.10 19.86
CA PRO A 444 -23.37 15.40 19.72
C PRO A 444 -22.07 15.38 18.91
N ASN A 445 -21.39 14.23 18.87
CA ASN A 445 -20.17 14.00 18.10
C ASN A 445 -20.43 13.53 16.65
N LEU A 446 -21.69 13.42 16.22
CA LEU A 446 -22.07 13.09 14.86
C LEU A 446 -21.77 14.27 13.92
N GLY A 447 -20.71 14.14 13.12
CA GLY A 447 -20.40 15.02 11.99
C GLY A 447 -20.51 14.25 10.67
N ILE A 448 -20.92 14.94 9.60
CA ILE A 448 -20.87 14.41 8.23
C ILE A 448 -20.23 15.49 7.36
N GLY A 449 -18.96 15.31 7.01
CA GLY A 449 -18.17 16.31 6.28
C GLY A 449 -18.71 16.54 4.86
N ASP A 450 -18.91 15.46 4.12
CA ASP A 450 -19.57 15.51 2.81
C ASP A 450 -20.94 14.82 2.89
N PHE A 451 -21.98 15.61 3.16
CA PHE A 451 -23.32 15.03 3.36
C PHE A 451 -24.03 14.70 2.04
N GLN A 452 -23.57 13.65 1.36
CA GLN A 452 -24.17 13.14 0.14
C GLN A 452 -25.22 12.06 0.44
N VAL A 453 -26.32 12.07 -0.32
CA VAL A 453 -27.44 11.16 -0.11
C VAL A 453 -28.01 10.72 -1.44
N LEU A 454 -28.28 9.42 -1.60
CA LEU A 454 -29.07 8.90 -2.72
C LEU A 454 -30.55 8.92 -2.35
N LEU A 455 -31.36 9.56 -3.21
CA LEU A 455 -32.81 9.51 -3.15
C LEU A 455 -33.33 8.43 -4.10
N GLY A 456 -33.79 7.33 -3.53
CA GLY A 456 -34.42 6.22 -4.25
C GLY A 456 -35.70 6.65 -4.97
N ARG A 457 -36.14 5.85 -5.94
CA ARG A 457 -37.40 6.11 -6.67
C ARG A 457 -38.62 6.09 -5.73
N ASP A 458 -38.56 5.30 -4.67
CA ASP A 458 -39.63 5.17 -3.66
C ASP A 458 -39.57 6.27 -2.57
N GLY A 459 -38.63 7.20 -2.70
CA GLY A 459 -38.43 8.32 -1.79
C GLY A 459 -37.55 8.02 -0.57
N GLN A 460 -36.97 6.83 -0.44
CA GLN A 460 -36.02 6.55 0.64
C GLN A 460 -34.70 7.28 0.45
N LEU A 461 -34.09 7.69 1.56
CA LEU A 461 -32.80 8.36 1.58
C LEU A 461 -31.72 7.40 2.07
N TYR A 462 -30.63 7.31 1.31
CA TYR A 462 -29.46 6.50 1.64
C TYR A 462 -28.24 7.41 1.75
N VAL A 463 -27.68 7.56 2.95
CA VAL A 463 -26.45 8.35 3.13
C VAL A 463 -25.30 7.62 2.46
N ILE A 464 -24.57 8.35 1.62
CA ILE A 464 -23.41 7.83 0.89
C ILE A 464 -22.22 8.77 1.09
N ASP A 465 -21.03 8.21 1.19
CA ASP A 465 -19.76 8.96 1.26
C ASP A 465 -19.73 10.08 2.32
N PRO A 466 -19.78 9.75 3.64
CA PRO A 466 -19.78 10.77 4.69
C PRO A 466 -18.53 11.66 4.76
N LEU A 467 -17.44 11.30 4.06
CA LEU A 467 -16.13 11.96 4.02
C LEU A 467 -15.72 12.60 5.37
N ASN A 468 -15.44 11.76 6.37
CA ASN A 468 -15.06 12.22 7.71
C ASN A 468 -13.58 11.96 8.02
N ILE A 469 -12.87 13.02 8.45
CA ILE A 469 -11.46 12.97 8.82
C ILE A 469 -11.23 12.28 10.19
N HIS A 470 -12.30 12.10 10.96
CA HIS A 470 -12.26 11.53 12.32
C HIS A 470 -13.18 10.32 12.45
N ALA A 471 -12.74 9.33 13.23
CA ALA A 471 -13.49 8.13 13.54
C ALA A 471 -14.75 8.44 14.38
N PRO A 472 -15.83 7.63 14.26
CA PRO A 472 -17.02 7.76 15.10
C PRO A 472 -16.76 7.56 16.60
N SER A 473 -15.65 6.92 16.98
CA SER A 473 -15.24 6.76 18.37
C SER A 473 -14.62 8.01 18.99
N SER A 474 -14.46 9.11 18.23
CA SER A 474 -13.94 10.37 18.77
C SER A 474 -14.92 10.97 19.77
N GLU A 475 -14.45 11.21 21.00
CA GLU A 475 -15.25 11.83 22.07
C GLU A 475 -15.54 13.32 21.79
N VAL A 476 -14.69 13.97 20.99
CA VAL A 476 -14.81 15.40 20.67
C VAL A 476 -14.99 15.59 19.18
N LEU A 477 -15.95 16.43 18.80
CA LEU A 477 -16.14 16.89 17.42
C LEU A 477 -15.28 18.15 17.19
N PRO A 478 -14.31 18.14 16.25
CA PRO A 478 -13.46 19.29 15.98
C PRO A 478 -14.25 20.50 15.49
N TYR A 479 -13.71 21.70 15.73
CA TYR A 479 -14.38 22.97 15.43
C TYR A 479 -14.92 23.06 13.99
N HIS A 480 -14.11 22.68 12.99
CA HIS A 480 -14.53 22.69 11.58
C HIS A 480 -15.74 21.76 11.34
N SER A 481 -15.71 20.55 11.90
CA SER A 481 -16.82 19.60 11.81
C SER A 481 -18.08 20.05 12.57
N GLN A 482 -17.94 20.87 13.62
CA GLN A 482 -19.09 21.47 14.30
C GLN A 482 -19.81 22.50 13.41
N VAL A 483 -19.07 23.24 12.59
CA VAL A 483 -19.65 24.19 11.63
C VAL A 483 -20.45 23.45 10.56
N ASP A 484 -19.88 22.38 9.99
CA ASP A 484 -20.56 21.56 8.99
C ASP A 484 -21.78 20.85 9.58
N ARG A 485 -21.68 20.32 10.81
CA ARG A 485 -22.82 19.76 11.55
C ARG A 485 -23.98 20.76 11.69
N LYS A 486 -23.70 22.01 12.10
CA LYS A 486 -24.74 23.05 12.23
C LYS A 486 -25.43 23.34 10.89
N LYS A 487 -24.65 23.44 9.80
CA LYS A 487 -25.21 23.63 8.46
C LYS A 487 -26.07 22.44 8.02
N ASN A 488 -25.58 21.22 8.22
CA ASN A 488 -26.31 20.00 7.88
C ASN A 488 -27.67 19.92 8.60
N ILE A 489 -27.72 20.22 9.90
CA ILE A 489 -28.97 20.23 10.66
C ILE A 489 -29.94 21.29 10.12
N LYS A 490 -29.47 22.51 9.88
CA LYS A 490 -30.30 23.58 9.31
C LYS A 490 -30.88 23.17 7.95
N ASN A 491 -30.04 22.65 7.06
CA ASN A 491 -30.46 22.26 5.72
C ASN A 491 -31.44 21.06 5.74
N LEU A 492 -31.27 20.12 6.69
CA LEU A 492 -32.22 19.02 6.89
C LEU A 492 -33.58 19.52 7.43
N GLN A 493 -33.59 20.54 8.29
CA GLN A 493 -34.84 21.17 8.74
C GLN A 493 -35.60 21.81 7.56
N GLU A 494 -34.88 22.50 6.67
CA GLU A 494 -35.47 23.06 5.44
C GLU A 494 -36.05 21.96 4.53
N TRP A 495 -35.34 20.83 4.39
CA TRP A 495 -35.85 19.68 3.65
C TRP A 495 -37.08 19.03 4.31
N ARG A 496 -37.11 18.93 5.64
CA ARG A 496 -38.26 18.43 6.38
C ARG A 496 -39.49 19.29 6.10
N ASP A 497 -39.34 20.60 6.19
CA ASP A 497 -40.45 21.55 6.02
C ASP A 497 -40.93 21.57 4.55
N THR A 498 -40.00 21.51 3.60
CA THR A 498 -40.30 21.36 2.16
C THR A 498 -41.04 20.04 1.88
N SER A 499 -40.62 18.94 2.51
CA SER A 499 -41.25 17.63 2.35
C SER A 499 -42.66 17.62 2.92
N LEU A 500 -42.84 18.19 4.12
CA LEU A 500 -44.15 18.35 4.76
C LEU A 500 -45.10 19.16 3.89
N ASN A 501 -44.65 20.26 3.30
CA ASN A 501 -45.47 21.07 2.41
C ASN A 501 -45.85 20.30 1.13
N THR A 502 -44.90 19.59 0.52
CA THR A 502 -45.16 18.77 -0.66
C THR A 502 -46.20 17.67 -0.37
N LEU A 503 -46.10 17.01 0.79
CA LEU A 503 -47.06 15.98 1.21
C LEU A 503 -48.44 16.57 1.57
N LYS A 504 -48.48 17.78 2.13
CA LYS A 504 -49.74 18.50 2.36
C LYS A 504 -50.42 18.91 1.06
N GLU A 505 -49.67 19.46 0.10
CA GLU A 505 -50.14 19.76 -1.27
C GLU A 505 -50.71 18.49 -1.91
N PHE A 506 -50.01 17.35 -1.79
CA PHE A 506 -50.48 16.06 -2.29
C PHE A 506 -51.80 15.59 -1.64
N ASN A 507 -51.91 15.69 -0.31
CA ASN A 507 -53.12 15.30 0.43
C ASN A 507 -54.32 16.21 0.15
N GLN A 508 -54.10 17.45 -0.29
CA GLN A 508 -55.16 18.39 -0.62
C GLN A 508 -55.84 18.12 -1.98
N ASN A 509 -55.30 17.22 -2.81
CA ASN A 509 -55.83 16.88 -4.15
C ASN A 509 -57.06 15.93 -4.13
N LYS A 510 -57.71 15.72 -2.98
CA LYS A 510 -59.04 15.09 -2.84
C LYS A 510 -59.22 13.68 -3.47
N GLY A 511 -58.21 12.81 -3.41
CA GLY A 511 -58.41 11.38 -3.68
C GLY A 511 -58.70 11.03 -5.15
N MET A 512 -57.89 11.54 -6.07
CA MET A 512 -57.72 10.94 -7.40
C MET A 512 -56.21 10.83 -7.64
N HIS A 513 -55.72 9.60 -7.61
CA HIS A 513 -54.32 9.23 -7.76
C HIS A 513 -54.12 8.71 -9.18
N ALA A 514 -53.07 9.14 -9.86
CA ALA A 514 -52.68 8.57 -11.15
C ALA A 514 -51.27 7.99 -11.03
N ILE A 515 -51.12 6.69 -11.27
CA ILE A 515 -49.83 6.04 -11.43
C ILE A 515 -49.58 5.88 -12.92
N PHE A 516 -48.56 6.56 -13.42
CA PHE A 516 -48.06 6.36 -14.78
C PHE A 516 -46.95 5.31 -14.75
N VAL A 517 -47.10 4.21 -15.50
CA VAL A 517 -46.11 3.12 -15.59
C VAL A 517 -45.70 2.95 -17.05
N SER A 518 -44.40 2.84 -17.33
CA SER A 518 -43.97 2.56 -18.70
C SER A 518 -44.34 1.15 -19.09
N LYS A 519 -44.73 0.96 -20.35
CA LYS A 519 -45.08 -0.36 -20.87
C LYS A 519 -43.95 -1.38 -20.68
N GLU A 520 -42.71 -0.97 -20.92
CA GLU A 520 -41.54 -1.84 -20.75
C GLU A 520 -41.39 -2.36 -19.32
N MET A 521 -41.80 -1.59 -18.31
CA MET A 521 -41.68 -1.99 -16.90
C MET A 521 -42.72 -3.03 -16.51
N LEU A 522 -43.93 -2.97 -17.07
CA LEU A 522 -44.95 -4.00 -16.87
C LEU A 522 -44.55 -5.30 -17.57
N ASP A 523 -44.01 -5.20 -18.79
CA ASP A 523 -43.57 -6.36 -19.56
C ASP A 523 -42.40 -7.12 -18.89
N CYS A 524 -41.58 -6.44 -18.07
CA CYS A 524 -40.44 -7.07 -17.38
C CYS A 524 -40.79 -7.69 -16.03
N ASP A 525 -41.91 -7.33 -15.41
CA ASP A 525 -42.26 -7.74 -14.05
C ASP A 525 -43.79 -7.97 -13.92
N PRO A 526 -44.27 -9.17 -14.28
CA PRO A 526 -45.69 -9.52 -14.24
C PRO A 526 -46.28 -9.51 -12.82
N GLU A 527 -45.48 -9.81 -11.79
CA GLU A 527 -45.93 -9.76 -10.39
C GLU A 527 -46.17 -8.30 -9.94
N PHE A 528 -45.35 -7.37 -10.41
CA PHE A 528 -45.56 -5.94 -10.16
C PHE A 528 -46.82 -5.41 -10.86
N GLU A 529 -47.10 -5.86 -12.09
CA GLU A 529 -48.35 -5.55 -12.80
C GLU A 529 -49.58 -6.05 -12.03
N GLU A 530 -49.58 -7.31 -11.60
CA GLU A 530 -50.68 -7.91 -10.85
C GLU A 530 -50.92 -7.19 -9.50
N SER A 531 -49.84 -6.86 -8.78
CA SER A 531 -49.91 -6.06 -7.54
C SER A 531 -50.46 -4.65 -7.77
N LEU A 532 -50.11 -3.99 -8.88
CA LEU A 532 -50.65 -2.67 -9.24
C LEU A 532 -52.14 -2.74 -9.56
N LEU A 533 -52.57 -3.75 -10.31
CA LEU A 533 -53.96 -3.98 -10.66
C LEU A 533 -54.80 -4.30 -9.41
N GLU A 534 -54.32 -5.18 -8.53
CA GLU A 534 -54.98 -5.43 -7.25
C GLU A 534 -55.14 -4.16 -6.41
N LYS A 535 -54.11 -3.31 -6.38
CA LYS A 535 -54.13 -2.06 -5.63
C LYS A 535 -55.13 -1.07 -6.23
N ALA A 536 -55.18 -0.95 -7.56
CA ALA A 536 -56.16 -0.13 -8.28
C ALA A 536 -57.59 -0.63 -8.07
N GLN A 537 -57.81 -1.95 -7.98
CA GLN A 537 -59.11 -2.53 -7.67
C GLN A 537 -59.53 -2.26 -6.22
N LYS A 538 -58.58 -2.25 -5.28
CA LYS A 538 -58.83 -2.01 -3.84
C LYS A 538 -59.00 -0.52 -3.50
N GLN A 539 -58.49 0.39 -4.32
CA GLN A 539 -58.55 1.84 -4.13
C GLN A 539 -59.40 2.53 -5.20
N GLN A 540 -60.63 2.93 -4.85
CA GLN A 540 -61.56 3.61 -5.78
C GLN A 540 -61.05 4.98 -6.28
N ASP A 541 -60.04 5.53 -5.61
CA ASP A 541 -59.39 6.79 -5.91
C ASP A 541 -58.09 6.62 -6.72
N LEU A 542 -57.81 5.45 -7.31
CA LEU A 542 -56.56 5.17 -8.02
C LEU A 542 -56.79 4.83 -9.51
N VAL A 543 -56.15 5.60 -10.38
CA VAL A 543 -56.04 5.37 -11.83
C VAL A 543 -54.62 4.91 -12.15
N VAL A 544 -54.48 3.81 -12.88
CA VAL A 544 -53.19 3.35 -13.41
C VAL A 544 -53.20 3.56 -14.92
N MET A 545 -52.20 4.26 -15.44
CA MET A 545 -52.06 4.56 -16.86
C MET A 545 -50.72 4.04 -17.36
N SER A 546 -50.75 3.14 -18.34
CA SER A 546 -49.54 2.74 -19.07
C SER A 546 -49.18 3.81 -20.10
N TYR A 547 -47.90 4.14 -20.26
CA TYR A 547 -47.42 5.05 -21.31
C TYR A 547 -46.26 4.48 -22.11
#